data_AF-A0A512BSL1-F1
#
_entry.id   AF-A0A512BSL1-F1
#
_cell.length_a   1.000
_cell.length_b   1.000
_cell.length_c   1.000
_cell.angle_alpha   90.00
_cell.angle_beta   90.00
_cell.angle_gamma   90.00
#
_symmetry.space_group_name_H-M   'P 1'
#
loop_
_entity.id
_entity.type
_entity.pdbx_description
1 polymer ?
#
loop_
_entity_poly.entity_id
_entity_poly.type
_entity_poly.pdbx_seq_one_letter_code
_entity_poly.pdbx_strand_id
1 'polypeptide(L)' 'MTFLVADNRFSDPDRAYRALIEAHRGLSDEASAALNSRLVLILANHIGDQAVLQDALALAKKSMVQPESASS' A
#
# COMPACT_ATOMS: atom_id res chain seq x y z
N MET A 1 15.24 4.23 14.91
CA MET A 1 14.59 5.01 13.84
C MET A 1 14.67 4.17 12.59
N THR A 2 13.52 3.72 12.11
CA THR A 2 13.43 2.98 10.85
C THR A 2 13.03 3.98 9.78
N PHE A 3 13.68 3.94 8.62
CA PHE A 3 13.33 4.80 7.49
C PHE A 3 12.36 4.05 6.56
N LEU A 4 11.46 4.78 5.90
CA LEU A 4 10.56 4.20 4.89
C LEU A 4 11.40 3.61 3.74
N VAL A 5 11.10 2.36 3.37
CA VAL A 5 11.62 1.72 2.14
C VAL A 5 10.42 1.43 1.25
N ALA A 6 10.36 2.06 0.07
CA ALA A 6 9.27 1.92 -0.88
C ALA A 6 9.50 0.81 -1.93
N ASP A 7 10.73 0.29 -2.01
CA ASP A 7 11.07 -0.82 -2.90
C ASP A 7 10.46 -2.15 -2.43
N ASN A 8 10.26 -3.07 -3.37
CA ASN A 8 9.78 -4.40 -3.06
C ASN A 8 10.79 -5.14 -2.16
N ARG A 9 10.33 -5.62 -1.00
CA ARG A 9 11.13 -6.41 -0.05
C ARG A 9 10.66 -7.85 0.10
N PHE A 10 9.62 -8.26 -0.63
CA PHE A 10 9.14 -9.63 -0.59
C PHE A 10 10.14 -10.54 -1.30
N SER A 11 10.44 -11.68 -0.68
CA SER A 11 11.24 -12.73 -1.32
C SER A 11 10.54 -13.34 -2.54
N ASP A 12 9.21 -13.23 -2.60
CA ASP A 12 8.37 -13.59 -3.74
C ASP A 12 7.30 -12.50 -3.95
N PRO A 13 7.61 -11.48 -4.78
CA PRO A 13 6.69 -10.42 -5.17
C PRO A 13 5.37 -10.94 -5.73
N ASP A 14 5.42 -11.91 -6.63
CA ASP A 14 4.25 -12.40 -7.36
C ASP A 14 3.26 -13.06 -6.42
N ARG A 15 3.76 -13.85 -5.46
CA ARG A 15 2.92 -14.47 -4.44
C ARG A 15 2.27 -13.42 -3.54
N ALA A 16 2.98 -12.36 -3.18
CA ALA A 16 2.41 -11.26 -2.38
C ALA A 16 1.30 -10.52 -3.15
N TYR A 17 1.54 -10.18 -4.43
CA TYR A 17 0.53 -9.54 -5.28
C TYR A 17 -0.70 -10.44 -5.50
N ARG A 18 -0.49 -11.74 -5.75
CA ARG A 18 -1.61 -12.70 -5.89
C ARG A 18 -2.45 -12.77 -4.61
N ALA A 19 -1.83 -12.78 -3.44
CA ALA A 19 -2.56 -12.81 -2.18
C ALA A 19 -3.46 -11.56 -2.00
N LEU A 20 -2.98 -10.39 -2.42
CA LEU A 20 -3.80 -9.17 -2.43
C LEU A 20 -4.97 -9.31 -3.40
N ILE A 21 -4.73 -9.71 -4.65
CA ILE A 21 -5.80 -9.86 -5.66
C ILE A 21 -6.87 -10.85 -5.19
N GLU A 22 -6.44 -12.00 -4.67
CA GLU A 22 -7.37 -13.02 -4.18
C GLU A 22 -8.18 -12.55 -2.97
N ALA A 23 -7.61 -11.71 -2.09
CA ALA A 23 -8.34 -11.12 -0.97
C ALA A 23 -9.48 -10.19 -1.42
N HIS A 24 -9.37 -9.59 -2.61
CA HIS A 24 -10.40 -8.73 -3.19
C HIS A 24 -11.41 -9.50 -4.07
N ARG A 25 -11.16 -10.77 -4.39
CA ARG A 25 -11.98 -11.53 -5.34
C ARG A 25 -13.40 -11.74 -4.81
N GLY A 26 -14.38 -11.29 -5.58
CA GLY A 26 -15.81 -11.44 -5.25
C GLY A 26 -16.35 -10.40 -4.25
N LEU A 27 -15.55 -9.39 -3.89
CA LEU A 27 -16.01 -8.24 -3.12
C LEU A 27 -16.65 -7.18 -4.04
N SER A 28 -17.64 -6.45 -3.52
CA SER A 28 -18.07 -5.19 -4.15
C SER A 28 -17.01 -4.11 -3.99
N ASP A 29 -17.13 -3.02 -4.73
CA ASP A 29 -16.21 -1.89 -4.65
C ASP A 29 -16.15 -1.29 -3.24
N GLU A 30 -17.29 -1.22 -2.55
CA GLU A 30 -17.37 -0.71 -1.17
C GLU A 30 -16.68 -1.67 -0.19
N ALA A 31 -16.90 -2.98 -0.34
CA ALA A 31 -16.26 -3.99 0.50
C ALA A 31 -14.74 -4.05 0.24
N SER A 32 -14.32 -3.89 -1.01
CA SER A 32 -12.93 -3.78 -1.44
C SER A 32 -12.24 -2.55 -0.82
N ALA A 33 -12.91 -1.39 -0.83
CA ALA A 33 -12.41 -0.19 -0.19
C ALA A 33 -12.29 -0.35 1.34
N ALA A 34 -13.29 -0.95 1.98
CA ALA A 34 -13.28 -1.23 3.41
C ALA A 34 -12.15 -2.20 3.81
N LEU A 35 -11.91 -3.24 3.00
CA LEU A 35 -10.79 -4.16 3.17
C LEU A 35 -9.46 -3.41 3.12
N ASN A 36 -9.27 -2.54 2.11
CA ASN A 36 -8.04 -1.79 1.96
C ASN A 36 -7.78 -0.84 3.14
N SER A 37 -8.80 -0.10 3.60
CA SER A 37 -8.66 0.77 4.79
C SER A 37 -8.25 -0.01 6.04
N ARG A 38 -8.85 -1.19 6.24
CA ARG A 38 -8.54 -2.05 7.39
C ARG A 38 -7.13 -2.65 7.29
N LEU A 39 -6.73 -3.08 6.09
CA LEU A 39 -5.38 -3.58 5.83
C LEU A 39 -4.32 -2.52 6.11
N VAL A 40 -4.51 -1.30 5.60
CA VAL A 40 -3.60 -0.17 5.87
C VAL A 40 -3.45 0.09 7.36
N LEU A 41 -4.56 0.09 8.13
CA LEU A 41 -4.51 0.30 9.57
C LEU A 41 -3.75 -0.82 10.30
N ILE A 42 -3.98 -2.08 9.93
CA ILE A 42 -3.26 -3.22 10.51
C ILE A 42 -1.76 -3.10 10.24
N LEU A 43 -1.36 -2.78 9.00
CA LEU A 43 0.04 -2.62 8.63
C LEU A 43 0.69 -1.42 9.33
N ALA A 44 -0.01 -0.29 9.44
CA ALA A 44 0.46 0.89 10.17
C ALA A 44 0.73 0.56 11.65
N ASN A 45 -0.18 -0.18 12.29
CA ASN A 45 -0.02 -0.64 13.67
C ASN A 45 1.14 -1.63 13.81
N HIS A 46 1.34 -2.52 12.83
CA HIS A 46 2.45 -3.47 12.82
C HIS A 46 3.81 -2.78 12.69
N ILE A 47 3.91 -1.71 11.88
CA ILE A 47 5.12 -0.90 11.74
C ILE A 47 5.44 -0.18 13.05
N GLY A 48 4.42 0.40 13.71
CA GLY A 48 4.56 1.01 15.05
C GLY A 48 5.40 2.29 15.12
N ASP A 49 5.84 2.83 13.98
CA ASP A 49 6.64 4.05 13.87
C ASP A 49 5.86 5.17 13.15
N GLN A 50 5.56 6.23 13.91
CA GLN A 50 4.80 7.38 13.41
C GLN A 50 5.54 8.12 12.28
N ALA A 51 6.87 8.20 12.31
CA ALA A 51 7.63 8.89 11.27
C ALA A 51 7.52 8.13 9.94
N VAL A 52 7.65 6.80 9.98
CA VAL A 52 7.46 5.93 8.80
C VAL A 52 6.05 6.07 8.23
N LEU A 53 5.03 6.17 9.07
CA LEU A 53 3.65 6.39 8.62
C LEU A 53 3.48 7.75 7.91
N GLN A 54 4.06 8.83 8.46
CA GLN A 54 4.01 10.15 7.82
C GLN A 54 4.71 10.15 6.47
N ASP A 55 5.88 9.54 6.37
CA ASP A 55 6.63 9.41 5.11
C ASP A 55 5.83 8.61 4.07
N ALA A 56 5.21 7.50 4.49
CA ALA A 56 4.35 6.69 3.61
C ALA A 56 3.16 7.50 3.06
N LEU A 57 2.49 8.27 3.93
CA LEU A 57 1.37 9.12 3.54
C LEU A 57 1.79 10.24 2.57
N ALA A 58 2.95 10.86 2.81
CA ALA A 58 3.50 11.88 1.92
C ALA A 58 3.82 11.30 0.54
N LEU A 59 4.43 10.10 0.49
CA LEU A 59 4.75 9.43 -0.76
C LEU A 59 3.49 9.02 -1.52
N ALA A 60 2.49 8.43 -0.85
CA ALA A 60 1.22 8.05 -1.47
C ALA A 60 0.51 9.25 -2.10
N LYS A 61 0.44 10.39 -1.40
CA LYS A 61 -0.12 11.64 -1.94
C LYS A 61 0.63 12.12 -3.18
N LYS A 62 1.96 12.06 -3.17
CA LYS A 62 2.79 12.45 -4.32
C LYS A 62 2.55 11.57 -5.56
N SER A 63 2.34 10.28 -5.37
CA SER A 63 2.03 9.35 -6.47
C SER A 63 0.67 9.59 -7.09
N MET A 64 -0.31 10.10 -6.34
CA MET A 64 -1.62 10.49 -6.88
C MET A 64 -1.60 11.82 -7.65
N VAL A 65 -0.59 12.67 -7.40
CA VAL A 65 -0.44 14.00 -8.02
C VAL A 65 0.46 13.96 -9.26
N GLN A 66 1.08 12.82 -9.58
CA GLN A 66 1.66 12.60 -10.91
C GLN A 66 0.55 12.15 -11.85
N PRO A 67 0.02 13.05 -12.71
CA PRO A 67 -0.73 12.57 -13.86
C PRO A 67 0.25 11.82 -14.75
N GLU A 68 -0.31 10.92 -15.55
CA GLU A 68 0.26 10.12 -16.62
C GLU A 68 1.06 10.95 -17.67
N SER A 69 2.14 11.62 -17.26
CA SER A 69 2.97 12.50 -18.07
C SER A 69 4.39 11.95 -18.21
N ALA A 70 4.49 10.69 -18.63
CA ALA A 70 5.72 10.12 -19.21
C ALA A 70 5.40 8.84 -20.01
N SER A 71 4.39 8.93 -20.90
CA SER A 71 4.38 8.07 -22.09
C SER A 71 5.07 8.86 -23.20
N SER A 72 6.35 8.60 -23.44
CA SER A 72 7.10 8.96 -24.65
C SER A 72 8.26 7.99 -24.82
#